data_AF-A0A2I1R0F3-F1
#
_entry.id   AF-A0A2I1R0F3-F1
#
_cell.length_a   1.000
_cell.length_b   1.000
_cell.length_c   1.000
_cell.angle_alpha   90.00
_cell.angle_beta   90.00
_cell.angle_gamma   90.00
#
_symmetry.space_group_name_H-M   'P 1'
#
loop_
_entity.id
_entity.type
_entity.pdbx_description
1 polymer ?
#
loop_
_entity_poly.entity_id
_entity_poly.type
_entity_poly.pdbx_seq_one_letter_code
_entity_poly.pdbx_strand_id
1 'polypeptide(L)'
;MVAIDLAATKQVVAVVDHDSRILVRRTFRCAPRQLATAIEWSRTAATAAGFEGIVIACEPTGHRWKTVRDLTAAVGVQMVCVQPIAVARARETEDFTHDKSDDKDALLIARLTTQLHIYLPEHADEQWTRLRHLGVRRSQQLTRRGAAQQQVRDLLEGAWPNALDCAGQPFRSVTWLAAMTVIGCTPDTLTALGGREQAVAWL
;
A
#
# COMPACT_ATOMS: atom_id res chain seq x y z
N MET A 1 -18.27 -12.27 15.39
CA MET A 1 -16.97 -11.63 15.09
C MET A 1 -17.10 -10.11 15.16
N VAL A 2 -16.01 -9.37 15.04
CA VAL A 2 -15.98 -7.90 15.00
C VAL A 2 -15.30 -7.46 13.71
N ALA A 3 -16.04 -6.86 12.78
CA ALA A 3 -15.48 -6.29 11.55
C ALA A 3 -15.15 -4.82 11.75
N ILE A 4 -13.97 -4.40 11.30
CA ILE A 4 -13.46 -3.04 11.45
C ILE A 4 -13.06 -2.50 10.09
N ASP A 5 -13.73 -1.44 9.65
CA ASP A 5 -13.24 -0.59 8.58
C ASP A 5 -12.32 0.49 9.18
N LEU A 6 -11.06 0.50 8.72
CA LEU A 6 -9.97 1.29 9.30
C LEU A 6 -9.61 2.51 8.43
N ALA A 7 -9.83 3.71 8.97
CA ALA A 7 -9.36 4.96 8.37
C ALA A 7 -8.37 5.72 9.27
N ALA A 8 -8.02 6.95 8.90
CA ALA A 8 -7.06 7.75 9.66
C ALA A 8 -7.62 8.20 11.03
N THR A 9 -8.88 8.64 11.05
CA THR A 9 -9.50 9.31 12.21
C THR A 9 -10.92 8.82 12.51
N LYS A 10 -11.48 7.95 11.68
CA LYS A 10 -12.83 7.39 11.78
C LYS A 10 -12.73 5.89 11.57
N GLN A 11 -13.28 5.13 12.50
CA GLN A 11 -13.22 3.66 12.50
C GLN A 11 -14.65 3.17 12.65
N VAL A 12 -15.14 2.39 11.70
CA VAL A 12 -16.46 1.76 11.81
C VAL A 12 -16.27 0.36 12.35
N VAL A 13 -16.91 0.06 13.47
CA VAL A 13 -16.80 -1.23 14.16
C VAL A 13 -18.18 -1.86 14.22
N ALA A 14 -18.30 -3.05 13.64
CA ALA A 14 -19.53 -3.83 13.62
C ALA A 14 -19.31 -5.17 14.32
N VAL A 15 -20.12 -5.45 15.34
CA VAL A 15 -20.23 -6.79 15.93
C VAL A 15 -21.29 -7.55 15.17
N VAL A 16 -20.91 -8.70 14.64
CA VAL A 16 -21.76 -9.53 13.78
C VAL A 16 -21.80 -10.97 14.27
N ASP A 17 -22.91 -11.67 14.01
CA ASP A 17 -23.04 -13.09 14.28
C ASP A 17 -22.43 -13.97 13.16
N HIS A 18 -22.67 -15.28 13.22
CA HIS A 18 -22.19 -16.27 12.25
C HIS A 18 -22.94 -16.22 10.91
N ASP A 19 -24.13 -15.60 10.86
CA ASP A 19 -24.91 -15.37 9.64
C ASP A 19 -24.52 -14.03 8.98
N SER A 20 -23.47 -13.36 9.48
CA SER A 20 -23.05 -12.02 9.06
C SER A 20 -24.10 -10.92 9.33
N ARG A 21 -25.01 -11.14 10.29
CA ARG A 21 -25.99 -10.12 10.71
C ARG A 21 -25.32 -9.17 11.70
N ILE A 22 -25.54 -7.87 11.51
CA ILE A 22 -25.06 -6.85 12.43
C ILE A 22 -25.92 -6.88 13.69
N LEU A 23 -25.30 -7.26 14.80
CA LEU A 23 -25.91 -7.22 16.13
C LEU A 23 -25.90 -5.79 16.66
N VAL A 24 -24.75 -5.14 16.53
CA VAL A 24 -24.52 -3.76 16.99
C VAL A 24 -23.37 -3.15 16.21
N ARG A 25 -23.45 -1.86 15.90
CA ARG A 25 -22.36 -1.09 15.29
C ARG A 25 -22.12 0.22 16.01
N ARG A 26 -20.89 0.71 15.90
CA ARG A 26 -20.53 2.04 16.38
C ARG A 26 -19.38 2.62 15.57
N THR A 27 -19.45 3.92 15.31
CA THR A 27 -18.33 4.69 14.77
C THR A 27 -17.49 5.27 15.91
N PHE A 28 -16.18 5.04 15.87
CA PHE A 28 -15.20 5.64 16.77
C PHE A 28 -14.39 6.69 16.01
N ARG A 29 -14.39 7.93 16.51
CA ARG A 29 -13.57 9.02 15.96
C ARG A 29 -12.23 9.07 16.67
N CYS A 30 -11.35 8.15 16.32
CA CYS A 30 -10.02 8.05 16.92
C CYS A 30 -8.99 7.55 15.90
N ALA A 31 -7.71 7.71 16.24
CA ALA A 31 -6.64 7.08 15.49
C ALA A 31 -6.62 5.56 15.76
N PRO A 32 -6.15 4.72 14.83
CA PRO A 32 -6.05 3.26 15.03
C PRO A 32 -5.30 2.85 16.30
N ARG A 33 -4.32 3.65 16.74
CA ARG A 33 -3.57 3.43 17.99
C ARG A 33 -4.37 3.62 19.27
N GLN A 34 -5.59 4.14 19.17
CA GLN A 34 -6.51 4.41 20.29
C GLN A 34 -7.73 3.47 20.25
N LEU A 35 -7.67 2.37 19.49
CA LEU A 35 -8.81 1.46 19.33
C LEU A 35 -9.10 0.58 20.55
N ALA A 36 -8.28 0.62 21.60
CA ALA A 36 -8.47 -0.22 22.79
C ALA A 36 -9.89 -0.12 23.38
N THR A 37 -10.45 1.10 23.47
CA THR A 37 -11.83 1.31 23.92
C THR A 37 -12.87 0.69 22.99
N ALA A 38 -12.60 0.66 21.67
CA ALA A 38 -13.49 0.02 20.71
C ALA A 38 -13.44 -1.51 20.83
N ILE A 39 -12.25 -2.09 21.05
CA ILE A 39 -12.08 -3.52 21.28
C ILE A 39 -12.87 -3.96 22.53
N GLU A 40 -12.73 -3.24 23.64
CA GLU A 40 -13.45 -3.57 24.87
C GLU A 40 -14.97 -3.39 24.71
N TRP A 41 -15.40 -2.30 24.07
CA TRP A 41 -16.81 -2.12 23.73
C TRP A 41 -17.36 -3.28 22.90
N SER A 42 -16.59 -3.80 21.95
CA SER A 42 -16.99 -4.96 21.14
C SER A 42 -17.08 -6.25 21.94
N ARG A 43 -16.21 -6.46 22.94
CA ARG A 43 -16.30 -7.61 23.86
C ARG A 43 -17.58 -7.55 24.70
N THR A 44 -17.89 -6.40 25.28
CA THR A 44 -19.13 -6.18 26.04
C THR A 44 -20.35 -6.44 25.17
N ALA A 45 -20.36 -5.90 23.95
CA ALA A 45 -21.45 -6.10 22.99
C ALA A 45 -21.63 -7.58 22.60
N ALA A 46 -20.54 -8.30 22.34
CA ALA A 46 -20.58 -9.72 22.01
C ALA A 46 -21.07 -10.57 23.20
N THR A 47 -20.60 -10.27 24.41
CA THR A 47 -21.03 -10.96 25.64
C THR A 47 -22.53 -10.75 25.90
N ALA A 48 -23.02 -9.53 25.72
CA ALA A 48 -24.44 -9.21 25.86
C ALA A 48 -25.33 -9.93 24.84
N ALA A 49 -24.76 -10.30 23.68
CA ALA A 49 -25.41 -11.10 22.65
C ALA A 49 -25.21 -12.62 22.83
N GLY A 50 -24.60 -13.07 23.94
CA GLY A 50 -24.44 -14.49 24.26
C GLY A 50 -23.19 -15.16 23.67
N PHE A 51 -22.23 -14.41 23.15
CA PHE A 51 -20.98 -14.97 22.63
C PHE A 51 -19.89 -15.03 23.72
N GLU A 52 -19.11 -16.12 23.74
CA GLU A 52 -18.01 -16.33 24.69
C GLU A 52 -16.78 -15.45 24.40
N GLY A 53 -16.66 -14.93 23.18
CA GLY A 53 -15.51 -14.15 22.77
C GLY A 53 -15.67 -13.48 21.41
N ILE A 54 -14.60 -12.85 20.96
CA ILE A 54 -14.54 -12.15 19.69
C ILE A 54 -13.31 -12.53 18.88
N VAL A 55 -13.46 -12.44 17.56
CA VAL A 55 -12.36 -12.38 16.59
C VAL A 55 -12.51 -11.07 15.86
N ILE A 56 -11.41 -10.31 15.74
CA ILE A 56 -11.39 -9.03 15.02
C ILE A 56 -10.97 -9.27 13.57
N ALA A 57 -11.70 -8.70 12.62
CA ALA A 57 -11.42 -8.77 11.20
C ALA A 57 -11.27 -7.36 10.63
N CYS A 58 -10.28 -7.15 9.76
CA CYS A 58 -10.17 -5.92 8.98
C CYS A 58 -9.57 -6.19 7.59
N GLU A 59 -9.75 -5.25 6.67
CA GLU A 59 -8.96 -5.18 5.45
C GLU A 59 -7.57 -4.54 5.75
N PRO A 60 -6.46 -5.18 5.35
CA PRO A 60 -5.11 -4.71 5.61
C PRO A 60 -4.70 -3.62 4.59
N THR A 61 -5.28 -2.44 4.71
CA THR A 61 -4.95 -1.31 3.82
C THR A 61 -3.96 -0.35 4.49
N GLY A 62 -2.78 -0.22 3.89
CA GLY A 62 -1.68 0.59 4.43
C GLY A 62 -1.05 0.00 5.69
N HIS A 63 -0.64 0.85 6.64
CA HIS A 63 0.07 0.43 7.86
C HIS A 63 -0.81 0.33 9.11
N ARG A 64 -2.03 0.88 9.08
CA ARG A 64 -2.88 1.10 10.27
C ARG A 64 -3.29 -0.20 10.97
N TRP A 65 -3.57 -1.23 10.19
CA TRP A 65 -3.96 -2.56 10.69
C TRP A 65 -2.88 -3.19 11.60
N LYS A 66 -1.59 -2.86 11.39
CA LYS A 66 -0.49 -3.38 12.22
C LYS A 66 -0.61 -2.92 13.67
N THR A 67 -0.97 -1.65 13.86
CA THR A 67 -1.23 -1.12 15.19
C THR A 67 -2.43 -1.78 15.85
N VAL A 68 -3.47 -2.08 15.08
CA VAL A 68 -4.64 -2.81 15.60
C VAL A 68 -4.24 -4.23 15.99
N ARG A 69 -3.46 -4.95 15.17
CA ARG A 69 -2.90 -6.27 15.50
C ARG A 69 -2.13 -6.24 16.83
N ASP A 70 -1.29 -5.24 17.03
CA ASP A 70 -0.51 -5.12 18.26
C ASP A 70 -1.42 -4.87 19.49
N LEU A 71 -2.46 -4.05 19.33
CA LEU A 71 -3.47 -3.83 20.38
C LEU A 71 -4.26 -5.09 20.70
N THR A 72 -4.69 -5.85 19.68
CA THR A 72 -5.45 -7.09 19.88
C THR A 72 -4.60 -8.17 20.53
N ALA A 73 -3.33 -8.30 20.12
CA ALA A 73 -2.38 -9.21 20.74
C ALA A 73 -2.16 -8.89 22.22
N ALA A 74 -2.05 -7.60 22.58
CA ALA A 74 -1.87 -7.17 23.96
C ALA A 74 -3.05 -7.53 24.89
N VAL A 75 -4.26 -7.73 24.34
CA VAL A 75 -5.46 -8.11 25.11
C VAL A 75 -5.93 -9.55 24.84
N GLY A 76 -5.11 -10.36 24.15
CA GLY A 76 -5.41 -11.77 23.88
C GLY A 76 -6.58 -11.99 22.90
N VAL A 77 -6.88 -11.02 22.04
CA VAL A 77 -7.92 -11.14 21.01
C VAL A 77 -7.27 -11.53 19.67
N GLN A 78 -7.78 -12.59 19.04
CA GLN A 78 -7.34 -13.00 17.71
C GLN A 78 -7.79 -11.96 16.68
N MET A 79 -6.85 -11.56 15.82
CA MET A 79 -7.12 -10.74 14.65
C MET A 79 -6.89 -11.54 13.36
N VAL A 80 -7.78 -11.38 12.39
CA VAL A 80 -7.67 -11.92 11.03
C VAL A 80 -7.74 -10.79 10.01
N CYS A 81 -7.19 -11.02 8.82
CA CYS A 81 -7.25 -10.05 7.73
C CYS A 81 -7.98 -10.63 6.54
N VAL A 82 -8.82 -9.82 5.90
CA VAL A 82 -9.45 -10.14 4.60
C VAL A 82 -8.57 -9.60 3.49
N GLN A 83 -8.35 -10.35 2.41
CA GLN A 83 -7.48 -9.87 1.33
C GLN A 83 -8.08 -8.65 0.59
N PRO A 84 -7.33 -7.56 0.36
CA PRO A 84 -7.84 -6.36 -0.34
C PRO A 84 -8.44 -6.65 -1.72
N ILE A 85 -7.87 -7.61 -2.46
CA ILE A 85 -8.42 -8.03 -3.76
C ILE A 85 -9.78 -8.73 -3.62
N ALA A 86 -10.00 -9.47 -2.54
CA ALA A 86 -11.29 -10.11 -2.28
C ALA A 86 -12.35 -9.06 -1.92
N VAL A 87 -11.97 -8.06 -1.09
CA VAL A 87 -12.83 -6.90 -0.78
C VAL A 87 -13.21 -6.16 -2.06
N ALA A 88 -12.23 -5.83 -2.92
CA ALA A 88 -12.48 -5.14 -4.18
C ALA A 88 -13.47 -5.89 -5.09
N ARG A 89 -13.25 -7.19 -5.32
CA ARG A 89 -14.13 -8.02 -6.16
C ARG A 89 -15.54 -8.18 -5.59
N ALA A 90 -15.64 -8.33 -4.27
CA ALA A 90 -16.93 -8.46 -3.60
C ALA A 90 -17.72 -7.15 -3.70
N ARG A 91 -17.06 -5.99 -3.56
CA ARG A 91 -17.68 -4.68 -3.76
C ARG A 91 -18.21 -4.50 -5.20
N GLU A 92 -17.43 -4.88 -6.20
CA GLU A 92 -17.87 -4.82 -7.61
C GLU A 92 -19.12 -5.67 -7.87
N THR A 93 -19.22 -6.83 -7.22
CA THR A 93 -20.34 -7.78 -7.37
C THR A 93 -21.61 -7.31 -6.65
N GLU A 94 -21.48 -6.69 -5.46
CA GLU A 94 -22.63 -6.29 -4.64
C GLU A 94 -23.27 -4.98 -5.13
N ASP A 95 -22.47 -3.97 -5.46
CA ASP A 95 -23.00 -2.63 -5.70
C ASP A 95 -23.29 -2.34 -7.18
N PHE A 96 -22.70 -3.09 -8.14
CA PHE A 96 -22.70 -2.80 -9.58
C PHE A 96 -22.45 -1.30 -9.92
N THR A 97 -21.89 -0.54 -8.97
CA THR A 97 -21.70 0.91 -8.92
C THR A 97 -20.50 1.19 -7.99
N HIS A 98 -19.91 2.37 -8.09
CA HIS A 98 -18.77 2.78 -7.25
C HIS A 98 -19.18 3.43 -5.92
N ASP A 99 -20.41 3.19 -5.45
CA ASP A 99 -20.88 3.76 -4.19
C ASP A 99 -20.06 3.18 -3.02
N LYS A 100 -19.52 4.06 -2.19
CA LYS A 100 -18.68 3.68 -1.05
C LYS A 100 -19.25 4.27 0.22
N SER A 101 -19.68 3.40 1.12
CA SER A 101 -20.05 3.75 2.49
C SER A 101 -19.27 2.88 3.45
N ASP A 102 -18.66 3.49 4.47
CA ASP A 102 -17.93 2.78 5.53
C ASP A 102 -18.80 1.71 6.22
N ASP A 103 -20.13 1.88 6.19
CA ASP A 103 -21.09 0.90 6.69
C ASP A 103 -21.13 -0.39 5.85
N LYS A 104 -21.07 -0.25 4.52
CA LYS A 104 -21.00 -1.39 3.59
C LYS A 104 -19.66 -2.10 3.72
N ASP A 105 -18.59 -1.34 3.94
CA ASP A 105 -17.23 -1.89 4.06
C ASP A 105 -17.08 -2.81 5.27
N ALA A 106 -17.62 -2.41 6.43
CA ALA A 106 -17.62 -3.29 7.62
C ALA A 106 -18.45 -4.56 7.41
N LEU A 107 -19.59 -4.49 6.72
CA LEU A 107 -20.42 -5.66 6.40
C LEU A 107 -19.74 -6.60 5.40
N LEU A 108 -19.06 -6.03 4.39
CA LEU A 108 -18.31 -6.78 3.40
C LEU A 108 -17.16 -7.55 4.04
N ILE A 109 -16.41 -6.91 4.95
CA ILE A 109 -15.36 -7.54 5.75
C ILE A 109 -15.95 -8.69 6.60
N ALA A 110 -17.08 -8.46 7.26
CA ALA A 110 -17.77 -9.48 8.04
C ALA A 110 -18.14 -10.70 7.18
N ARG A 111 -18.79 -10.47 6.03
CA ARG A 111 -19.22 -11.54 5.11
C ARG A 111 -18.05 -12.37 4.61
N LEU A 112 -16.99 -11.72 4.12
CA LEU A 112 -15.78 -12.40 3.65
C LEU A 112 -15.09 -13.18 4.77
N THR A 113 -15.15 -12.66 5.99
CA THR A 113 -14.61 -13.36 7.17
C THR A 113 -15.41 -14.61 7.51
N THR A 114 -16.74 -14.54 7.51
CA THR A 114 -17.63 -15.71 7.69
C THR A 114 -17.35 -16.80 6.65
N GLN A 115 -17.05 -16.39 5.41
CA GLN A 115 -16.71 -17.29 4.30
C GLN A 115 -15.28 -17.82 4.34
N LEU A 116 -14.51 -17.49 5.39
CA LEU A 116 -13.11 -17.86 5.56
C LEU A 116 -12.18 -17.35 4.45
N HIS A 117 -12.56 -16.25 3.77
CA HIS A 117 -11.68 -15.52 2.86
C HIS A 117 -10.69 -14.63 3.64
N ILE A 118 -9.99 -15.27 4.57
CA ILE A 118 -9.12 -14.62 5.56
C ILE A 118 -7.74 -15.24 5.57
N TYR A 119 -6.80 -14.49 6.13
CA TYR A 119 -5.50 -15.00 6.52
C TYR A 119 -5.14 -14.46 7.90
N LEU A 120 -4.29 -15.21 8.61
CA LEU A 120 -3.74 -14.76 9.88
C LEU A 120 -2.60 -13.77 9.60
N PRO A 121 -2.68 -12.53 10.11
CA PRO A 121 -1.60 -11.57 9.94
C PRO A 121 -0.33 -12.08 10.63
N GLU A 122 0.76 -12.12 9.88
CA GLU A 122 2.05 -12.55 10.41
C GLU A 122 2.58 -11.57 11.46
N HIS A 123 3.15 -12.12 12.53
CA HIS A 123 3.95 -11.39 13.50
C HIS A 123 5.41 -11.44 13.06
N ALA A 124 5.83 -10.46 12.26
CA ALA A 124 7.24 -10.29 11.96
C ALA A 124 7.96 -9.69 13.16
N ASP A 125 9.09 -10.29 13.52
CA ASP A 125 10.04 -9.67 14.45
C ASP A 125 10.62 -8.37 13.88
N GLU A 126 11.46 -7.71 14.67
CA GLU A 126 12.08 -6.44 14.30
C GLU A 126 12.91 -6.57 13.01
N GLN A 127 13.65 -7.66 12.85
CA GLN A 127 14.55 -7.87 11.71
C GLN A 127 13.75 -8.04 10.41
N TRP A 128 12.73 -8.90 10.42
CA TRP A 128 11.82 -9.11 9.29
C TRP A 128 11.00 -7.86 8.97
N THR A 129 10.57 -7.12 9.98
CA THR A 129 9.86 -5.85 9.80
C THR A 129 10.76 -4.82 9.10
N ARG A 130 12.01 -4.70 9.53
CA ARG A 130 13.00 -3.83 8.90
C ARG A 130 13.28 -4.26 7.45
N LEU A 131 13.45 -5.55 7.20
CA LEU A 131 13.71 -6.08 5.86
C LEU A 131 12.57 -5.77 4.90
N ARG A 132 11.30 -5.97 5.33
CA ARG A 132 10.12 -5.61 4.53
C ARG A 132 10.07 -4.14 4.19
N HIS A 133 10.35 -3.28 5.18
CA HIS A 133 10.39 -1.84 4.97
C HIS A 133 11.49 -1.43 3.97
N LEU A 134 12.68 -2.03 4.06
CA LEU A 134 13.76 -1.82 3.10
C LEU A 134 13.41 -2.34 1.69
N GLY A 135 12.70 -3.47 1.60
CA GLY A 135 12.21 -4.02 0.33
C GLY A 135 11.25 -3.07 -0.38
N VAL A 136 10.28 -2.50 0.34
CA VAL A 136 9.37 -1.48 -0.21
C VAL A 136 10.15 -0.25 -0.69
N ARG A 137 11.09 0.25 0.12
CA ARG A 137 11.94 1.39 -0.28
C ARG A 137 12.76 1.08 -1.52
N ARG A 138 13.37 -0.11 -1.61
CA ARG A 138 14.11 -0.55 -2.79
C ARG A 138 13.22 -0.54 -4.04
N SER A 139 12.02 -1.10 -3.96
CA SER A 139 11.07 -1.10 -5.09
C SER A 139 10.76 0.33 -5.55
N GLN A 140 10.48 1.24 -4.61
CA GLN A 140 10.22 2.65 -4.92
C GLN A 140 11.42 3.32 -5.59
N GLN A 141 12.64 3.05 -5.12
CA GLN A 141 13.86 3.59 -5.72
C GLN A 141 14.12 3.03 -7.12
N LEU A 142 13.83 1.75 -7.36
CA LEU A 142 13.94 1.14 -8.69
C LEU A 142 12.95 1.79 -9.67
N THR A 143 11.70 2.02 -9.25
CA THR A 143 10.70 2.75 -10.06
C THR A 143 11.16 4.17 -10.36
N ARG A 144 11.64 4.91 -9.35
CA ARG A 144 12.16 6.27 -9.53
C ARG A 144 13.36 6.32 -10.47
N ARG A 145 14.29 5.37 -10.33
CA ARG A 145 15.43 5.24 -11.24
C ARG A 145 14.98 4.99 -12.67
N GLY A 146 14.03 4.08 -12.88
CA GLY A 146 13.47 3.82 -14.22
C GLY A 146 12.82 5.07 -14.83
N ALA A 147 12.02 5.79 -14.05
CA ALA A 147 11.41 7.04 -14.49
C ALA A 147 12.45 8.11 -14.84
N ALA A 148 13.49 8.29 -14.01
CA ALA A 148 14.57 9.23 -14.28
C ALA A 148 15.37 8.84 -15.54
N GLN A 149 15.64 7.55 -15.75
CA GLN A 149 16.28 7.06 -16.98
C GLN A 149 15.45 7.38 -18.22
N GLN A 150 14.12 7.20 -18.15
CA GLN A 150 13.23 7.53 -19.26
C GLN A 150 13.24 9.03 -19.54
N GLN A 151 13.15 9.88 -18.51
CA GLN A 151 13.21 11.33 -18.67
C GLN A 151 14.51 11.80 -19.34
N VAL A 152 15.66 11.27 -18.91
CA VAL A 152 16.95 11.62 -19.53
C VAL A 152 17.02 11.13 -20.97
N ARG A 153 16.51 9.93 -21.26
CA ARG A 153 16.41 9.41 -22.63
C ARG A 153 15.60 10.34 -23.52
N ASP A 154 14.39 10.71 -23.10
CA ASP A 154 13.50 11.56 -23.90
C ASP A 154 14.15 12.92 -24.20
N LEU A 155 14.85 13.51 -23.23
CA LEU A 155 15.61 14.76 -23.41
C LEU A 155 16.76 14.60 -24.42
N LEU A 156 17.52 13.51 -24.33
CA LEU A 156 18.64 13.25 -25.23
C LEU A 156 18.18 12.88 -26.64
N GLU A 157 17.08 12.15 -26.80
CA GLU A 157 16.50 11.87 -28.12
C GLU A 157 16.11 13.16 -28.85
N GLY A 158 15.60 14.16 -28.11
CA GLY A 158 15.25 15.47 -28.67
C GLY A 158 16.45 16.39 -28.93
N ALA A 159 17.42 16.45 -28.00
CA ALA A 159 18.49 17.45 -28.04
C ALA A 159 19.84 16.93 -28.58
N TRP A 160 20.16 15.66 -28.37
CA TRP A 160 21.45 15.06 -28.75
C TRP A 160 21.36 13.52 -28.94
N PRO A 161 20.66 13.05 -29.99
CA PRO A 161 20.38 11.62 -30.17
C PRO A 161 21.65 10.76 -30.31
N ASN A 162 22.69 11.28 -30.99
CA ASN A 162 23.96 10.57 -31.20
C ASN A 162 24.66 10.18 -29.88
N ALA A 163 24.43 10.90 -28.78
CA ALA A 163 25.00 10.54 -27.48
C ALA A 163 24.48 9.19 -26.97
N LEU A 164 23.26 8.81 -27.36
CA LEU A 164 22.67 7.52 -27.03
C LEU A 164 23.31 6.39 -27.85
N ASP A 165 23.75 6.67 -29.08
CA ASP A 165 24.40 5.70 -29.96
C ASP A 165 25.83 5.38 -29.54
N CYS A 166 26.47 6.26 -28.76
CA CYS A 166 27.83 6.05 -28.25
C CYS A 166 27.96 4.85 -27.28
N ALA A 167 26.86 4.26 -26.82
CA ALA A 167 26.88 3.06 -25.97
C ALA A 167 25.64 2.18 -26.21
N GLY A 168 25.82 0.86 -26.30
CA GLY A 168 24.67 -0.06 -26.46
C GLY A 168 23.71 -0.09 -25.26
N GLN A 169 24.20 0.23 -24.05
CA GLN A 169 23.36 0.37 -22.84
C GLN A 169 23.83 1.60 -22.02
N PRO A 170 23.54 2.84 -22.47
CA PRO A 170 24.14 4.06 -21.92
C PRO A 170 23.92 4.20 -20.40
N PHE A 171 22.70 3.97 -19.94
CA PHE A 171 22.32 4.07 -18.52
C PHE A 171 22.78 2.91 -17.64
N ARG A 172 23.51 1.93 -18.20
CA ARG A 172 24.20 0.86 -17.46
C ARG A 172 25.72 1.00 -17.52
N SER A 173 26.24 1.91 -18.38
CA SER A 173 27.67 2.15 -18.53
C SER A 173 28.14 3.18 -17.51
N VAL A 174 29.00 2.77 -16.59
CA VAL A 174 29.61 3.67 -15.58
C VAL A 174 30.42 4.77 -16.27
N THR A 175 31.18 4.42 -17.32
CA THR A 175 31.97 5.38 -18.10
C THR A 175 31.10 6.42 -18.79
N TRP A 176 30.00 5.99 -19.42
CA TRP A 176 29.09 6.91 -20.10
C TRP A 176 28.41 7.86 -19.10
N LEU A 177 27.92 7.33 -17.97
CA LEU A 177 27.31 8.13 -16.91
C LEU A 177 28.31 9.12 -16.29
N ALA A 178 29.55 8.71 -16.08
CA ALA A 178 30.61 9.59 -15.60
C ALA A 178 30.91 10.71 -16.60
N ALA A 179 31.03 10.40 -17.89
CA ALA A 179 31.25 11.38 -18.94
C ALA A 179 30.11 12.41 -19.01
N MET A 180 28.86 11.96 -18.99
CA MET A 180 27.68 12.84 -18.96
C MET A 180 27.66 13.75 -17.72
N THR A 181 28.09 13.23 -16.57
CA THR A 181 28.19 14.02 -15.33
C THR A 181 29.26 15.12 -15.44
N VAL A 182 30.41 14.81 -16.05
CA VAL A 182 31.50 15.79 -16.28
C VAL A 182 31.07 16.87 -17.27
N ILE A 183 30.34 16.50 -18.33
CA ILE A 183 29.80 17.43 -19.33
C ILE A 183 28.70 18.33 -18.72
N GLY A 184 28.11 17.91 -17.59
CA GLY A 184 27.11 18.67 -16.85
C GLY A 184 25.70 18.61 -17.44
N CYS A 185 25.55 18.08 -18.68
CA CYS A 185 24.29 17.87 -19.41
C CYS A 185 23.26 18.99 -19.20
N THR A 186 23.69 20.26 -19.20
CA THR A 186 22.76 21.39 -19.14
C THR A 186 22.12 21.60 -20.51
N PRO A 187 20.93 22.22 -20.59
CA PRO A 187 20.29 22.51 -21.87
C PRO A 187 21.22 23.23 -22.87
N ASP A 188 22.04 24.18 -22.39
CA ASP A 188 22.98 24.92 -23.22
C ASP A 188 24.10 24.03 -23.76
N THR A 189 24.68 23.17 -22.91
CA THR A 189 25.73 22.24 -23.33
C THR A 189 25.21 21.17 -24.28
N LEU A 190 24.01 20.66 -24.04
CA LEU A 190 23.35 19.66 -24.90
C LEU A 190 23.04 20.23 -26.28
N THR A 191 22.53 21.46 -26.35
CA THR A 191 22.20 22.13 -27.62
C THR A 191 23.46 22.45 -28.42
N ALA A 192 24.54 22.88 -27.75
CA ALA A 192 25.83 23.14 -28.40
C ALA A 192 26.45 21.86 -29.00
N LEU A 193 26.37 20.73 -28.29
CA LEU A 193 26.89 19.42 -28.73
C LEU A 193 25.99 18.72 -29.77
N GLY A 194 24.69 19.07 -29.82
CA GLY A 194 23.75 18.61 -30.83
C GLY A 194 23.86 19.32 -32.19
N GLY A 195 24.69 20.38 -32.30
CA GLY A 195 24.92 21.13 -33.52
C GLY A 195 25.59 20.28 -34.62
N ARG A 196 25.01 20.29 -35.84
CA ARG A 196 25.48 19.52 -37.01
C ARG A 196 26.97 19.70 -37.35
N GLU A 197 27.59 20.84 -37.03
CA GLU A 197 29.02 21.11 -37.29
C GLU A 197 29.97 20.31 -36.40
N GLN A 198 29.60 20.00 -35.15
CA GLN A 198 30.48 19.22 -34.26
C GLN A 198 30.43 17.72 -34.56
N ALA A 199 29.31 17.20 -35.08
CA ALA A 199 29.21 15.79 -35.46
C ALA A 199 30.22 15.37 -36.56
N VAL A 200 30.67 16.32 -37.38
CA VAL A 200 31.68 16.08 -38.44
C VAL A 200 33.10 16.14 -37.89
N ALA A 201 33.34 16.81 -36.76
CA ALA A 201 34.67 16.98 -36.17
C ALA A 201 35.21 15.75 -35.42
N TRP A 202 34.38 14.72 -35.22
CA TRP A 202 34.74 13.47 -34.53
C TRP A 202 34.85 12.25 -35.48
N LEU A 203 34.74 12.48 -36.79
CA LEU A 203 35.08 11.51 -37.86
C LEU A 203 36.44 11.87 -38.46
#